data_AF-A0AA47NQD6-F1
#
_entry.id   AF-A0AA47NQD6-F1
#
_cell.length_a   1.000
_cell.length_b   1.000
_cell.length_c   1.000
_cell.angle_alpha   90.00
_cell.angle_beta   90.00
_cell.angle_gamma   90.00
#
_symmetry.space_group_name_H-M   'P 1'
#
loop_
_entity.id
_entity.type
_entity.pdbx_description
1 polymer ?
#
loop_
_entity_poly.entity_id
_entity_poly.type
_entity_poly.pdbx_seq_one_letter_code
_entity_poly.pdbx_strand_id
1 'polypeptide(L)'
;MERESFFLPWREIERGDISDAFQNSDYVHEGEFRMGGQEHFYLETQSMLVVPVGEEAEFHVYLASQAPTMSQEAVAETLGVPANRVTCHVKRLGGAFGGKVTKTSILAAITSVAAWKTGRAVRCVLERGEDMLITGARHPVLGKYKTTIFLLTRRFL
;
A
#
# COMPACT_ATOMS: atom_id res chain seq x y z
N MET A 1 7.13 -2.86 26.08
CA MET A 1 6.27 -4.05 25.89
C MET A 1 5.68 -3.98 24.49
N GLU A 2 5.95 -4.98 23.66
CA GLU A 2 5.16 -5.18 22.43
C GLU A 2 3.71 -5.40 22.86
N ARG A 3 2.80 -4.59 22.33
CA ARG A 3 1.36 -4.79 22.56
C ARG A 3 0.94 -5.94 21.66
N GLU A 4 0.28 -6.97 22.21
CA GLU A 4 -0.26 -8.11 21.46
C GLU A 4 -1.40 -7.66 20.51
N SER A 5 -1.03 -6.88 19.49
CA SER A 5 -1.94 -6.20 18.57
C SER A 5 -1.53 -6.57 17.16
N PHE A 6 -2.21 -7.55 16.59
CA PHE A 6 -1.90 -8.14 15.29
C PHE A 6 -3.07 -7.95 14.32
N PHE A 7 -2.74 -7.80 13.03
CA PHE A 7 -3.73 -7.89 11.96
C PHE A 7 -3.90 -9.37 11.58
N LEU A 8 -5.02 -9.96 12.00
CA LEU A 8 -5.34 -11.38 11.86
C LEU A 8 -6.22 -11.64 10.62
N PRO A 9 -6.26 -12.88 10.07
CA PRO A 9 -5.61 -14.10 10.55
C PRO A 9 -4.14 -14.24 10.13
N TRP A 10 -3.41 -15.11 10.84
CA TRP A 10 -2.08 -15.54 10.44
C TRP A 10 -2.12 -16.30 9.11
N ARG A 11 -1.06 -16.15 8.32
CA ARG A 11 -0.86 -16.89 7.07
C ARG A 11 0.29 -17.87 7.26
N GLU A 12 0.05 -19.13 6.94
CA GLU A 12 1.02 -20.22 7.08
C GLU A 12 1.15 -21.00 5.78
N ILE A 13 2.37 -21.46 5.50
CA ILE A 13 2.69 -22.31 4.35
C ILE A 13 3.64 -23.41 4.88
N GLU A 14 3.21 -24.67 4.76
CA GLU A 14 3.97 -25.83 5.20
C GLU A 14 4.20 -26.80 4.04
N ARG A 15 5.38 -27.45 4.02
CA ARG A 15 5.70 -28.48 3.03
C ARG A 15 6.71 -29.49 3.59
N GLY A 16 6.37 -30.78 3.48
CA GLY A 16 7.23 -31.89 3.91
C GLY A 16 7.12 -32.17 5.42
N ASP A 17 8.00 -33.03 5.94
CA ASP A 17 8.09 -33.33 7.37
C ASP A 17 9.23 -32.53 8.00
N ILE A 18 8.88 -31.41 8.63
CA ILE A 18 9.83 -30.53 9.31
C ILE A 18 10.41 -31.23 10.55
N SER A 19 9.61 -32.03 11.26
CA SER A 19 10.04 -32.68 12.50
C SER A 19 11.15 -33.69 12.24
N ASP A 20 10.99 -34.56 11.23
CA ASP A 20 12.01 -35.52 10.80
C ASP A 20 13.30 -34.81 10.35
N ALA A 21 13.17 -33.75 9.56
CA ALA A 21 14.30 -32.97 9.09
C ALA A 21 15.12 -32.33 10.23
N PHE A 22 14.47 -31.92 11.32
CA PHE A 22 15.17 -31.39 12.50
C PHE A 22 15.83 -32.49 13.33
N GLN A 23 15.19 -33.65 13.50
CA GLN A 23 15.74 -34.76 14.28
C GLN A 23 16.98 -35.39 13.64
N ASN A 24 17.01 -35.49 12.31
CA ASN A 24 18.07 -36.19 11.58
C ASN A 24 19.22 -35.28 11.11
N SER A 25 19.18 -33.99 11.43
CA SER A 25 20.19 -33.01 11.00
C SER A 25 21.50 -33.11 11.77
N ASP A 26 22.61 -32.71 11.14
CA ASP A 26 23.91 -32.61 11.82
C ASP A 26 24.02 -31.32 12.64
N TYR A 27 23.42 -30.23 12.14
CA TYR A 27 23.40 -28.95 12.84
C TYR A 27 22.04 -28.27 12.73
N VAL A 28 21.70 -27.55 13.79
CA VAL A 28 20.55 -26.66 13.86
C VAL A 28 21.04 -25.25 14.17
N HIS A 29 20.56 -24.27 13.41
CA HIS A 29 20.85 -22.87 13.64
C HIS A 29 19.57 -22.06 13.77
N GLU A 30 19.54 -21.22 14.79
CA GLU A 30 18.47 -20.27 15.07
C GLU A 30 19.02 -18.85 14.96
N GLY A 31 18.20 -17.94 14.48
CA GLY A 31 18.57 -16.54 14.40
C GLY A 31 17.39 -15.64 14.12
N GLU A 32 17.65 -14.34 14.23
CA GLU A 32 16.73 -13.31 13.81
C GLU A 32 17.44 -12.20 13.06
N PHE A 33 16.72 -11.53 12.18
CA PHE A 33 17.19 -10.33 11.52
C PHE A 33 16.07 -9.29 11.42
N ARG A 34 16.47 -8.01 11.40
CA ARG A 34 15.57 -6.88 11.23
C ARG A 34 15.87 -6.18 9.91
N MET A 35 14.82 -5.86 9.18
CA MET A 35 14.87 -5.08 7.95
C MET A 35 14.04 -3.82 8.15
N GLY A 36 14.65 -2.66 7.90
CA GLY A 36 13.98 -1.36 8.02
C GLY A 36 12.87 -1.17 6.98
N GLY A 37 11.98 -0.22 7.25
CA GLY A 37 11.03 0.29 6.26
C GLY A 37 11.72 1.11 5.19
N GLN A 38 10.99 1.46 4.14
CA GLN A 38 11.52 2.24 3.03
C GLN A 38 10.45 3.12 2.40
N GLU A 39 10.74 4.42 2.33
CA GLU A 39 9.89 5.39 1.66
C GLU A 39 9.93 5.21 0.13
N HIS A 40 8.80 5.45 -0.53
CA HIS A 40 8.68 5.34 -1.99
C HIS A 40 9.51 6.41 -2.70
N PHE A 41 9.47 7.63 -2.18
CA PHE A 41 10.24 8.79 -2.65
C PHE A 41 10.10 9.07 -4.16
N TYR A 42 8.91 8.86 -4.72
CA TYR A 42 8.57 9.34 -6.06
C TYR A 42 8.83 10.85 -6.18
N LEU A 43 9.29 11.32 -7.34
CA LEU A 43 9.70 12.73 -7.50
C LEU A 43 8.51 13.68 -7.50
N GLU A 44 7.40 13.29 -8.11
CA GLU A 44 6.12 14.01 -8.03
C GLU A 44 5.38 13.57 -6.77
N THR A 45 5.12 14.47 -5.81
CA THR A 45 4.31 14.19 -4.62
C THR A 45 2.85 13.86 -4.96
N GLN A 46 2.07 13.37 -4.00
CA GLN A 46 0.63 13.17 -4.13
C GLN A 46 -0.02 14.45 -4.64
N SER A 47 -0.65 14.35 -5.81
CA SER A 47 -1.14 15.49 -6.57
C SER A 47 -2.46 15.14 -7.23
N MET A 48 -3.46 16.01 -7.07
CA MET A 48 -4.77 15.86 -7.69
C MET A 48 -5.49 17.20 -7.85
N LEU A 49 -6.40 17.23 -8.81
CA LEU A 49 -7.34 18.30 -9.08
C LEU A 49 -8.72 17.68 -9.28
N VAL A 50 -9.67 18.05 -8.42
CA VAL A 50 -11.09 17.67 -8.54
C VAL A 50 -11.85 18.86 -9.09
N VAL A 51 -12.57 18.66 -10.19
CA VAL A 51 -13.34 19.68 -10.89
C VAL A 51 -14.81 19.28 -10.92
N PRO A 52 -15.71 20.00 -10.23
CA PRO A 52 -17.14 19.83 -10.44
C PRO A 52 -17.51 20.35 -11.83
N VAL A 53 -18.28 19.57 -12.58
CA VAL A 53 -18.69 19.91 -13.95
C VAL A 53 -19.91 20.86 -13.95
N GLY A 54 -20.67 20.87 -12.87
CA GLY A 54 -21.78 21.81 -12.63
C GLY A 54 -23.17 21.26 -12.94
N GLU A 55 -23.26 20.13 -13.65
CA GLU A 55 -24.51 19.43 -13.94
C GLU A 55 -24.54 18.07 -13.26
N GLU A 56 -25.72 17.64 -12.80
CA GLU A 56 -26.02 16.28 -12.32
C GLU A 56 -25.01 15.67 -11.32
N ALA A 57 -24.36 16.52 -10.51
CA ALA A 57 -23.32 16.11 -9.55
C ALA A 57 -22.14 15.38 -10.22
N GLU A 58 -21.76 15.77 -11.44
CA GLU A 58 -20.64 15.19 -12.16
C GLU A 58 -19.28 15.81 -11.75
N PHE A 59 -18.26 14.96 -11.65
CA PHE A 59 -16.89 15.32 -11.27
C PHE A 59 -15.87 14.74 -12.26
N HIS A 60 -14.89 15.57 -12.61
CA HIS A 60 -13.64 15.13 -13.22
C HIS A 60 -12.52 15.17 -12.18
N VAL A 61 -11.80 14.06 -12.04
CA VAL A 61 -10.69 13.92 -11.09
C VAL A 61 -9.42 13.68 -11.90
N TYR A 62 -8.52 14.67 -11.92
CA TYR A 62 -7.20 14.54 -12.53
C TYR A 62 -6.21 14.22 -11.41
N LEU A 63 -5.55 13.07 -11.47
CA LEU A 63 -4.74 12.59 -10.35
C LEU A 63 -3.54 11.77 -10.82
N ALA A 64 -2.48 11.78 -10.02
CA ALA A 64 -1.36 10.87 -10.18
C ALA A 64 -1.67 9.56 -9.42
N SER A 65 -2.35 8.61 -10.06
CA SER A 65 -2.74 7.32 -9.45
C SER A 65 -2.38 6.12 -10.33
N GLN A 66 -1.98 5.02 -9.70
CA GLN A 66 -1.80 3.71 -10.33
C GLN A 66 -3.11 2.92 -10.45
N ALA A 67 -4.17 3.35 -9.75
CA ALA A 67 -5.46 2.68 -9.71
C ALA A 67 -6.62 3.68 -9.82
N PRO A 68 -6.85 4.28 -11.01
CA PRO A 68 -7.91 5.28 -11.19
C PRO A 68 -9.31 4.75 -10.87
N THR A 69 -9.60 3.47 -11.12
CA THR A 69 -10.89 2.85 -10.77
C THR A 69 -11.15 2.87 -9.26
N MET A 70 -10.13 2.53 -8.45
CA MET A 70 -10.26 2.60 -6.99
C MET A 70 -10.49 4.04 -6.50
N SER A 71 -9.86 5.02 -7.15
CA SER A 71 -10.09 6.43 -6.83
C SER A 71 -11.48 6.90 -7.24
N GLN A 72 -12.00 6.43 -8.38
CA GLN A 72 -13.37 6.68 -8.82
C GLN A 72 -14.39 6.13 -7.82
N GLU A 73 -14.24 4.87 -7.43
CA GLU A 73 -15.10 4.20 -6.46
C GLU A 73 -15.08 4.93 -5.11
N ALA A 74 -13.89 5.25 -4.59
CA ALA A 74 -13.75 5.97 -3.33
C ALA A 74 -14.43 7.34 -3.35
N VAL A 75 -14.27 8.11 -4.45
CA VAL A 75 -14.91 9.43 -4.60
C VAL A 75 -16.42 9.29 -4.71
N ALA A 76 -16.91 8.35 -5.53
CA ALA A 76 -18.33 8.12 -5.74
C ALA A 76 -19.03 7.69 -4.44
N GLU A 77 -18.44 6.74 -3.71
CA GLU A 77 -18.93 6.27 -2.41
C GLU A 77 -18.95 7.41 -1.38
N THR A 78 -17.88 8.19 -1.29
CA THR A 78 -17.77 9.31 -0.34
C THR A 78 -18.81 10.40 -0.59
N LEU A 79 -19.11 10.70 -1.85
CA LEU A 79 -20.08 11.72 -2.23
C LEU A 79 -21.52 11.19 -2.30
N GLY A 80 -21.72 9.87 -2.19
CA GLY A 80 -23.03 9.24 -2.33
C GLY A 80 -23.61 9.35 -3.75
N VAL A 81 -22.76 9.36 -4.79
CA VAL A 81 -23.18 9.44 -6.20
C VAL A 81 -22.85 8.15 -6.96
N PRO A 82 -23.57 7.83 -8.05
CA PRO A 82 -23.21 6.70 -8.89
C PRO A 82 -21.83 6.88 -9.55
N ALA A 83 -21.09 5.79 -9.75
CA ALA A 83 -19.73 5.84 -10.31
C ALA A 83 -19.65 6.49 -11.71
N ASN A 84 -20.73 6.43 -12.51
CA ASN A 84 -20.78 7.09 -13.81
C ASN A 84 -20.77 8.63 -13.73
N ARG A 85 -20.95 9.23 -12.54
CA ARG A 85 -20.81 10.67 -12.28
C ARG A 85 -19.38 11.09 -11.96
N VAL A 86 -18.46 10.15 -11.81
CA VAL A 86 -17.07 10.44 -11.47
C VAL A 86 -16.19 9.89 -12.57
N THR A 87 -15.42 10.75 -13.24
CA THR A 87 -14.44 10.31 -14.23
C THR A 87 -13.04 10.64 -13.75
N CYS A 88 -12.20 9.61 -13.59
CA CYS A 88 -10.79 9.74 -13.23
C CYS A 88 -9.90 9.77 -14.48
N HIS A 89 -9.06 10.80 -14.59
CA HIS A 89 -8.14 11.02 -15.70
C HIS A 89 -6.69 10.95 -15.23
N VAL A 90 -5.89 10.10 -15.87
CA VAL A 90 -4.46 9.94 -15.58
C VAL A 90 -3.69 9.98 -16.90
N LYS A 91 -2.82 10.98 -17.08
CA LYS A 91 -1.97 11.08 -18.28
C LYS A 91 -0.60 10.45 -18.08
N ARG A 92 0.06 10.77 -16.97
CA ARG A 92 1.37 10.27 -16.56
C ARG A 92 1.55 10.45 -15.05
N LEU A 93 2.54 9.78 -14.46
CA LEU A 93 2.95 9.97 -13.06
C LEU A 93 4.46 10.27 -13.01
N GLY A 94 4.90 11.13 -12.11
CA GLY A 94 6.32 11.38 -11.82
C GLY A 94 6.90 10.39 -10.81
N GLY A 95 6.66 9.09 -11.03
CA GLY A 95 6.99 8.00 -10.11
C GLY A 95 5.83 7.60 -9.19
N ALA A 96 5.83 6.34 -8.72
CA ALA A 96 4.77 5.82 -7.84
C ALA A 96 5.22 4.67 -6.93
N PHE A 97 5.79 3.59 -7.51
CA PHE A 97 6.38 2.46 -6.78
C PHE A 97 5.45 1.74 -5.77
N GLY A 98 4.14 1.80 -5.97
CA GLY A 98 3.12 1.25 -5.07
C GLY A 98 2.47 2.29 -4.15
N GLY A 99 3.11 3.45 -3.95
CA GLY A 99 2.66 4.49 -3.01
C GLY A 99 1.50 5.35 -3.53
N LYS A 100 1.11 5.22 -4.81
CA LYS A 100 0.03 6.00 -5.44
C LYS A 100 -1.19 5.16 -5.80
N VAL A 101 -1.66 4.35 -4.86
CA VAL A 101 -2.85 3.49 -4.99
C VAL A 101 -3.87 3.90 -3.93
N THR A 102 -3.79 3.31 -2.73
CA THR A 102 -4.80 3.44 -1.68
C THR A 102 -4.85 4.85 -1.09
N LYS A 103 -3.69 5.43 -0.79
CA LYS A 103 -3.59 6.76 -0.17
C LYS A 103 -4.04 7.87 -1.12
N THR A 104 -3.73 7.73 -2.40
CA THR A 104 -4.21 8.65 -3.44
C THR A 104 -5.74 8.63 -3.53
N SER A 105 -6.38 7.45 -3.48
CA SER A 105 -7.84 7.33 -3.48
C SER A 105 -8.48 7.99 -2.25
N ILE A 106 -7.89 7.82 -1.06
CA ILE A 106 -8.36 8.47 0.17
C ILE A 106 -8.23 10.00 0.05
N LEU A 107 -7.09 10.50 -0.43
CA LEU A 107 -6.88 11.94 -0.63
C LEU A 107 -7.83 12.51 -1.70
N ALA A 108 -8.13 11.74 -2.76
CA ALA A 108 -9.08 12.13 -3.79
C ALA A 108 -10.50 12.27 -3.22
N ALA A 109 -10.92 11.33 -2.37
CA ALA A 109 -12.19 11.40 -1.65
C ALA A 109 -12.26 12.62 -0.71
N ILE A 110 -11.20 12.90 0.05
CA ILE A 110 -11.16 14.10 0.92
C ILE A 110 -11.26 15.39 0.07
N THR A 111 -10.50 15.43 -1.03
CA THR A 111 -10.48 16.60 -1.93
C THR A 111 -11.83 16.78 -2.63
N SER A 112 -12.53 15.69 -2.96
CA SER A 112 -13.84 15.76 -3.62
C SER A 112 -14.93 16.30 -2.69
N VAL A 113 -14.88 16.00 -1.39
CA VAL A 113 -15.79 16.62 -0.40
C VAL A 113 -15.64 18.14 -0.37
N ALA A 114 -14.40 18.64 -0.43
CA ALA A 114 -14.15 20.08 -0.49
C ALA A 114 -14.67 20.70 -1.80
N ALA A 115 -14.43 20.03 -2.94
CA ALA A 115 -14.92 20.49 -4.24
C ALA A 115 -16.46 20.51 -4.31
N TRP A 116 -17.11 19.47 -3.77
CA TRP A 116 -18.55 19.38 -3.63
C TRP A 116 -19.11 20.54 -2.81
N LYS A 117 -18.58 20.73 -1.59
CA LYS A 117 -19.08 21.74 -0.66
C LYS A 117 -18.92 23.17 -1.18
N THR A 118 -17.82 23.43 -1.89
CA THR A 118 -17.52 24.77 -2.40
C THR A 118 -18.12 25.05 -3.77
N GLY A 119 -18.55 24.01 -4.50
CA GLY A 119 -18.97 24.12 -5.91
C GLY A 119 -17.84 24.60 -6.83
N ARG A 120 -16.58 24.44 -6.41
CA ARG A 120 -15.40 24.95 -7.12
C ARG A 120 -14.35 23.86 -7.30
N ALA A 121 -13.51 24.03 -8.30
CA ALA A 121 -12.37 23.15 -8.48
C ALA A 121 -11.41 23.26 -7.29
N VAL A 122 -10.98 22.11 -6.76
CA VAL A 122 -10.06 22.03 -5.62
C VAL A 122 -8.84 21.22 -6.04
N ARG A 123 -7.65 21.81 -5.80
CA ARG A 123 -6.36 21.17 -6.00
C ARG A 123 -5.76 20.79 -4.66
N CYS A 124 -5.26 19.56 -4.56
CA CYS A 124 -4.48 19.08 -3.43
C CYS A 124 -3.13 18.61 -3.95
N VAL A 125 -2.06 19.22 -3.45
CA VAL A 125 -0.67 18.82 -3.70
C VAL A 125 0.01 18.83 -2.35
N LEU A 126 0.49 17.66 -1.91
CA LEU A 126 1.20 17.56 -0.64
C LEU A 126 2.63 18.08 -0.78
N GLU A 127 3.11 18.77 0.25
CA GLU A 127 4.53 19.01 0.41
C GLU A 127 5.26 17.69 0.75
N ARG A 128 6.57 17.63 0.48
CA ARG A 128 7.35 16.39 0.67
C ARG A 128 7.23 15.83 2.09
N GLY A 129 7.30 16.68 3.11
CA GLY A 129 7.22 16.25 4.50
C GLY A 129 5.86 15.65 4.85
N GLU A 130 4.78 16.26 4.36
CA GLU A 130 3.41 15.76 4.56
C GLU A 130 3.20 14.44 3.82
N ASP A 131 3.72 14.33 2.60
CA ASP A 131 3.62 13.15 1.76
C ASP A 131 4.25 11.92 2.45
N MET A 132 5.48 12.08 2.95
CA MET A 132 6.19 11.02 3.69
C MET A 132 5.49 10.66 5.00
N LEU A 133 4.83 11.63 5.66
CA LEU A 133 4.11 11.37 6.91
C LEU A 133 2.78 10.63 6.68
N ILE A 134 2.04 10.95 5.63
CA ILE A 134 0.66 10.50 5.42
C ILE A 134 0.59 9.15 4.70
N THR A 135 1.46 8.94 3.70
CA THR A 135 1.29 7.87 2.70
C THR A 135 1.77 6.51 3.20
N GLY A 136 2.72 6.50 4.13
CA GLY A 136 3.34 5.26 4.58
C GLY A 136 4.25 4.66 3.51
N ALA A 137 4.80 3.49 3.83
CA ALA A 137 6.02 3.01 3.20
C ALA A 137 6.04 1.47 3.14
N ARG A 138 7.16 0.91 2.65
CA ARG A 138 7.44 -0.52 2.80
C ARG A 138 7.40 -0.91 4.28
N HIS A 139 6.72 -2.02 4.57
CA HIS A 139 6.64 -2.55 5.92
C HIS A 139 8.03 -2.99 6.41
N PRO A 140 8.48 -2.56 7.60
CA PRO A 140 9.64 -3.16 8.25
C PRO A 140 9.33 -4.61 8.62
N VAL A 141 10.35 -5.47 8.59
CA VAL A 141 10.19 -6.91 8.84
C VAL A 141 11.16 -7.36 9.93
N LEU A 142 10.63 -8.16 10.88
CA LEU A 142 11.41 -9.00 11.78
C LEU A 142 11.28 -10.44 11.30
N GLY A 143 12.39 -11.01 10.80
CA GLY A 143 12.46 -12.41 10.40
C GLY A 143 13.08 -13.23 11.51
N LYS A 144 12.35 -14.22 12.04
CA LYS A 144 12.89 -15.26 12.92
C LYS A 144 12.99 -16.55 12.12
N TYR A 145 14.13 -17.22 12.19
CA TYR A 145 14.35 -18.44 11.44
C TYR A 145 15.02 -19.52 12.27
N LYS A 146 14.74 -20.75 11.89
CA LYS A 146 15.40 -21.96 12.37
C LYS A 146 15.69 -22.83 11.15
N THR A 147 16.93 -23.25 10.97
CA THR A 147 17.38 -24.01 9.79
C THR A 147 18.22 -25.20 10.21
N THR A 148 18.22 -26.24 9.38
CA THR A 148 19.02 -27.45 9.54
C THR A 148 20.06 -27.59 8.44
N ILE A 149 21.18 -28.21 8.80
CA ILE A 149 22.28 -28.51 7.87
C ILE A 149 22.58 -30.01 7.96
N PHE A 150 22.68 -30.65 6.80
CA PHE A 150 23.12 -32.02 6.64
C PHE A 150 24.50 -32.03 5.99
N LEU A 151 25.46 -32.70 6.59
CA LEU A 151 26.78 -32.91 6.02
C LEU A 151 26.71 -34.05 5.01
N LEU A 152 27.29 -33.82 3.82
CA LEU A 152 27.34 -34.79 2.73
C LEU A 152 28.05 -36.10 3.10
N THR A 153 28.84 -36.11 4.17
CA THR A 153 29.62 -37.26 4.63
C THR A 153 28.76 -38.42 5.16
N ARG A 154 27.48 -38.19 5.49
CA ARG A 154 26.56 -39.26 5.96
C ARG A 154 25.78 -39.98 4.86
N ARG A 155 25.89 -39.59 3.59
CA ARG A 155 25.13 -40.21 2.47
C ARG A 155 25.85 -41.32 1.71
N PHE A 156 27.08 -41.65 2.08
CA PHE A 156 27.91 -42.66 1.39
C PHE A 156 28.38 -43.83 2.28
N LEU A 157 27.76 -44.03 3.45
CA LEU A 157 27.88 -45.22 4.28
C LEU A 157 26.48 -45.76 4.57
#